data_AF-A0A328WKK5-F1
#
_entry.id   AF-A0A328WKK5-F1
#
_cell.length_a   1.000
_cell.length_b   1.000
_cell.length_c   1.000
_cell.angle_alpha   90.00
_cell.angle_beta   90.00
_cell.angle_gamma   90.00
#
_symmetry.space_group_name_H-M   'P 1'
#
loop_
_entity.id
_entity.type
_entity.pdbx_description
1 polymer ?
#
loop_
_entity_poly.entity_id
_entity_poly.type
_entity_poly.pdbx_seq_one_letter_code
_entity_poly.pdbx_strand_id
1 'polypeptide(L)'
;MNSWLQKRVLPMMNRALSQLGLAMRAGKVVTGDEIVLKAIRSSEAKLVILAGDASVNTTKKIRDKCGSYNIPLVIGFDRESLGTSVGKPERVVLAVTDQGFAEMISKKLETMSEVEYIE
;
A
#
# COMPACT_ATOMS: atom_id res chain seq x y z
N MET A 1 -16.30 2.92 -32.39
CA MET A 1 -16.58 3.86 -31.28
C MET A 1 -17.58 3.21 -30.35
N ASN A 2 -17.12 2.41 -29.38
CA ASN A 2 -17.94 1.90 -28.28
C ASN A 2 -17.08 1.83 -27.01
N SER A 3 -16.99 2.97 -26.33
CA SER A 3 -16.34 3.13 -25.03
C SER A 3 -17.32 2.74 -23.91
N TRP A 4 -17.65 1.45 -23.81
CA TRP A 4 -18.58 0.95 -22.80
C TRP A 4 -18.13 -0.33 -22.06
N LEU A 5 -16.87 -0.75 -22.24
CA LEU A 5 -16.31 -1.93 -21.55
C LEU A 5 -15.15 -1.63 -20.59
N GLN A 6 -14.85 -0.37 -20.28
CA GLN A 6 -13.70 -0.01 -19.44
C GLN A 6 -14.04 0.75 -18.14
N LYS A 7 -15.22 0.50 -17.56
CA LYS A 7 -15.64 1.15 -16.29
C LYS A 7 -16.26 0.24 -15.24
N ARG A 8 -15.82 -1.02 -15.10
CA ARG A 8 -16.32 -1.92 -14.03
C ARG A 8 -15.25 -2.45 -13.06
N VAL A 9 -14.13 -1.73 -12.89
CA VAL A 9 -13.12 -2.00 -11.84
C VAL A 9 -12.94 -0.79 -10.87
N LEU A 10 -13.67 0.31 -11.05
CA LEU A 10 -13.26 1.63 -10.53
C LEU A 10 -13.74 2.14 -9.14
N PRO A 11 -14.70 1.54 -8.39
CA PRO A 11 -15.05 2.09 -7.07
C PRO A 11 -14.20 1.56 -5.91
N MET A 12 -13.52 0.41 -6.06
CA MET A 12 -12.90 -0.29 -4.92
C MET A 12 -11.44 0.09 -4.65
N MET A 13 -10.61 0.21 -5.69
CA MET A 13 -9.22 0.71 -5.60
C MET A 13 -9.16 2.11 -4.97
N ASN A 14 -10.15 2.95 -5.29
CA ASN A 14 -10.27 4.29 -4.73
C ASN A 14 -10.52 4.29 -3.21
N ARG A 15 -11.15 3.25 -2.64
CA ARG A 15 -11.41 3.20 -1.19
C ARG A 15 -10.15 2.97 -0.38
N ALA A 16 -9.27 2.08 -0.81
CA ALA A 16 -7.99 1.86 -0.13
C ALA A 16 -7.10 3.12 -0.20
N LEU A 17 -7.01 3.77 -1.37
CA LEU A 17 -6.31 5.05 -1.53
C LEU A 17 -6.94 6.17 -0.66
N SER A 18 -8.26 6.25 -0.59
CA SER A 18 -8.95 7.22 0.29
C SER A 18 -8.66 6.97 1.77
N GLN A 19 -8.59 5.71 2.20
CA GLN A 19 -8.22 5.32 3.56
C GLN A 19 -6.75 5.64 3.88
N LEU A 20 -5.85 5.47 2.91
CA LEU A 20 -4.46 5.93 3.03
C LEU A 20 -4.38 7.44 3.25
N GLY A 21 -5.17 8.22 2.51
CA GLY A 21 -5.25 9.67 2.71
C GLY A 21 -5.78 10.06 4.09
N LEU A 22 -6.77 9.34 4.62
CA LEU A 22 -7.25 9.53 5.99
C LEU A 22 -6.17 9.19 7.03
N ALA A 23 -5.49 8.06 6.87
CA ALA A 23 -4.40 7.64 7.75
C ALA A 23 -3.24 8.65 7.74
N MET A 24 -2.89 9.18 6.57
CA MET A 24 -1.89 10.23 6.43
C MET A 24 -2.29 11.51 7.17
N ARG A 25 -3.54 11.98 7.02
CA ARG A 25 -4.04 13.14 7.77
C ARG A 25 -4.05 12.93 9.28
N ALA A 26 -4.26 11.70 9.74
CA ALA A 26 -4.18 11.32 11.14
C ALA A 26 -2.74 11.16 11.67
N GLY A 27 -1.72 11.36 10.83
CA GLY A 27 -0.32 11.18 11.20
C GLY A 27 0.09 9.71 11.39
N LYS A 28 -0.67 8.77 10.79
CA LYS A 28 -0.49 7.32 10.93
C LYS A 28 0.14 6.65 9.71
N VAL A 29 0.76 7.43 8.84
CA VAL A 29 1.49 6.96 7.67
C VAL A 29 2.84 7.67 7.59
N VAL A 30 3.88 6.89 7.29
CA VAL A 30 5.20 7.42 6.92
C VAL A 30 5.52 7.02 5.48
N THR A 31 6.33 7.81 4.79
CA THR A 31 6.56 7.67 3.34
C THR A 31 8.04 7.78 2.99
N GLY A 32 8.48 7.03 1.98
CA GLY A 32 9.86 7.06 1.46
C GLY A 32 10.74 5.94 2.02
N ASP A 33 11.65 5.44 1.18
CA ASP A 33 12.42 4.20 1.41
C ASP A 33 13.08 4.14 2.80
N GLU A 34 13.87 5.15 3.17
CA GLU A 34 14.64 5.12 4.42
C GLU A 34 13.75 5.20 5.66
N ILE A 35 12.71 6.05 5.62
CA ILE A 35 11.78 6.25 6.73
C ILE A 35 10.94 4.99 6.93
N VAL A 36 10.46 4.39 5.84
CA VAL A 36 9.72 3.12 5.89
C VAL A 36 10.62 2.00 6.41
N LEU A 37 11.86 1.88 5.92
CA LEU A 37 12.80 0.88 6.43
C LEU A 37 13.09 1.06 7.91
N LYS A 38 13.15 2.29 8.41
CA LYS A 38 13.29 2.59 9.84
C LYS A 38 12.07 2.11 10.61
N ALA A 39 10.86 2.44 10.17
CA ALA A 39 9.61 2.02 10.81
C ALA A 39 9.42 0.50 10.83
N ILE A 40 9.86 -0.20 9.78
CA ILE A 40 9.90 -1.67 9.76
C ILE A 40 10.86 -2.19 10.83
N ARG A 41 12.07 -1.62 10.92
CA ARG A 41 13.10 -2.05 11.88
C ARG A 41 12.72 -1.80 13.33
N SER A 42 11.97 -0.74 13.61
CA SER A 42 11.48 -0.42 14.95
C SER A 42 10.15 -1.10 15.29
N SER A 43 9.62 -1.97 14.40
CA SER A 43 8.32 -2.63 14.56
C SER A 43 7.12 -1.67 14.71
N GLU A 44 7.31 -0.41 14.29
CA GLU A 44 6.26 0.61 14.23
C GLU A 44 5.35 0.40 13.01
N ALA A 45 5.91 -0.06 11.89
CA ALA A 45 5.12 -0.38 10.71
C ALA A 45 4.18 -1.56 11.00
N LYS A 46 2.89 -1.41 10.65
CA LYS A 46 1.85 -2.44 10.77
C LYS A 46 1.40 -3.00 9.42
N LEU A 47 1.58 -2.20 8.37
CA LEU A 47 1.37 -2.58 6.97
C LEU A 47 2.30 -1.75 6.10
N VAL A 48 2.93 -2.38 5.11
CA VAL A 48 3.74 -1.70 4.09
C VAL A 48 3.08 -1.84 2.73
N ILE A 49 3.01 -0.75 1.98
CA ILE A 49 2.46 -0.71 0.63
C ILE A 49 3.55 -0.19 -0.30
N LEU A 50 3.85 -0.99 -1.32
CA LEU A 50 4.84 -0.70 -2.35
C LEU A 50 4.15 -0.57 -3.71
N ALA A 51 4.49 0.46 -4.47
CA ALA A 51 4.01 0.64 -5.82
C ALA A 51 4.48 -0.52 -6.72
N GLY A 52 3.60 -0.99 -7.63
CA GLY A 52 3.91 -2.05 -8.59
C GLY A 52 4.97 -1.65 -9.62
N ASP A 53 5.16 -0.35 -9.85
CA ASP A 53 6.19 0.22 -10.72
C ASP A 53 7.47 0.61 -9.94
N ALA A 54 7.64 0.09 -8.72
CA ALA A 54 8.88 0.21 -7.97
C ALA A 54 10.05 -0.48 -8.68
N SER A 55 11.26 0.06 -8.53
CA SER A 55 12.46 -0.57 -9.08
C SER A 55 12.68 -1.97 -8.50
N VAL A 56 13.38 -2.84 -9.24
CA VAL A 56 13.74 -4.19 -8.77
C VAL A 56 14.50 -4.13 -7.44
N ASN A 57 15.43 -3.18 -7.33
CA ASN A 57 16.23 -2.99 -6.11
C ASN A 57 15.37 -2.58 -4.91
N THR A 58 14.47 -1.61 -5.09
CA THR A 58 13.54 -1.17 -4.03
C THR A 58 12.61 -2.32 -3.63
N THR A 59 12.06 -3.03 -4.62
CA THR A 59 11.14 -4.15 -4.40
C THR A 59 11.79 -5.26 -3.59
N LYS A 60 13.00 -5.68 -3.96
CA LYS A 60 13.76 -6.68 -3.22
C LYS A 60 14.03 -6.21 -1.79
N LYS A 61 14.57 -4.99 -1.63
CA LYS A 61 14.93 -4.43 -0.33
C LYS A 61 13.74 -4.36 0.64
N ILE A 62 12.59 -3.88 0.17
CA ILE A 62 11.38 -3.76 1.00
C ILE A 62 10.80 -5.15 1.30
N ARG A 63 10.72 -6.04 0.30
CA ARG A 63 10.22 -7.42 0.49
C ARG A 63 11.04 -8.20 1.51
N ASP A 64 12.37 -8.21 1.34
CA ASP A 64 13.28 -8.93 2.24
C ASP A 64 13.14 -8.41 3.67
N LYS A 65 13.00 -7.09 3.83
CA LYS A 65 12.89 -6.48 5.15
C LYS A 65 11.53 -6.72 5.82
N CYS A 66 10.44 -6.63 5.06
CA CYS A 66 9.10 -6.96 5.56
C CYS A 66 9.04 -8.44 5.98
N GLY A 67 9.59 -9.35 5.16
CA GLY A 67 9.67 -10.78 5.47
C GLY A 67 10.47 -11.06 6.74
N SER A 68 11.63 -10.40 6.91
CA SER A 68 12.49 -10.58 8.09
C SER A 68 11.83 -10.11 9.41
N TYR A 69 10.91 -9.13 9.35
CA TYR A 69 10.26 -8.54 10.53
C TYR A 69 8.79 -8.96 10.65
N ASN A 70 8.35 -9.89 9.80
CA ASN A 70 6.97 -10.38 9.72
C ASN A 70 5.93 -9.25 9.60
N ILE A 71 6.24 -8.24 8.78
CA ILE A 71 5.34 -7.12 8.49
C ILE A 71 4.57 -7.41 7.19
N PRO A 72 3.23 -7.31 7.18
CA PRO A 72 2.44 -7.44 5.96
C PRO A 72 2.91 -6.48 4.86
N LEU A 73 3.12 -7.01 3.66
CA LEU A 73 3.52 -6.24 2.49
C LEU A 73 2.48 -6.41 1.38
N VAL A 74 1.96 -5.30 0.89
CA VAL A 74 1.15 -5.24 -0.32
C VAL A 74 1.97 -4.60 -1.43
N ILE A 75 1.99 -5.22 -2.61
CA ILE A 75 2.56 -4.66 -3.82
C ILE A 75 1.42 -4.38 -4.79
N GLY A 76 1.22 -3.12 -5.15
CA GLY A 76 0.12 -2.69 -6.01
C GLY A 76 0.04 -1.18 -6.14
N PHE A 77 -0.87 -0.71 -7.00
CA PHE A 77 -0.95 0.69 -7.44
C PHE A 77 0.31 1.18 -8.15
N ASP A 78 0.23 2.31 -8.82
CA ASP A 78 1.41 3.03 -9.31
C ASP A 78 1.83 4.14 -8.32
N ARG A 79 3.05 4.65 -8.49
CA ARG A 79 3.60 5.70 -7.60
C ARG A 79 2.80 7.00 -7.58
N GLU A 80 2.11 7.35 -8.66
CA GLU A 80 1.34 8.58 -8.77
C GLU A 80 0.04 8.44 -7.97
N SER A 81 -0.65 7.32 -8.12
CA SER A 81 -1.82 6.94 -7.34
C SER A 81 -1.52 6.94 -5.83
N LEU A 82 -0.42 6.30 -5.42
CA LEU A 82 -0.01 6.29 -4.01
C LEU A 82 0.34 7.69 -3.53
N GLY A 83 1.16 8.44 -4.28
CA GLY A 83 1.54 9.81 -3.94
C GLY A 83 0.32 10.70 -3.74
N THR A 84 -0.56 10.74 -4.73
CA THR A 84 -1.76 11.58 -4.74
C THR A 84 -2.67 11.24 -3.57
N SER A 85 -2.83 9.96 -3.24
CA SER A 85 -3.67 9.52 -2.12
C SER A 85 -3.23 10.09 -0.76
N VAL A 86 -1.93 10.33 -0.58
CA VAL A 86 -1.34 10.89 0.65
C VAL A 86 -0.97 12.38 0.51
N GLY A 87 -1.48 13.07 -0.53
CA GLY A 87 -1.24 14.49 -0.76
C GLY A 87 0.21 14.83 -1.16
N LYS A 88 0.86 13.95 -1.92
CA LYS A 88 2.21 14.12 -2.47
C LYS A 88 2.20 13.91 -4.00
N PRO A 89 3.19 14.42 -4.74
CA PRO A 89 3.24 14.19 -6.19
C PRO A 89 3.41 12.72 -6.56
N GLU A 90 4.38 12.04 -5.96
CA GLU A 90 4.63 10.62 -6.16
C GLU A 90 5.18 9.96 -4.88
N ARG A 91 4.81 8.70 -4.65
CA ARG A 91 5.39 7.86 -3.60
C ARG A 91 5.46 6.41 -4.04
N VAL A 92 6.66 5.85 -3.97
CA VAL A 92 6.91 4.44 -4.28
C VAL A 92 6.58 3.53 -3.10
N VAL A 93 6.79 3.99 -1.86
CA VAL A 93 6.59 3.18 -0.67
C VAL A 93 5.99 3.98 0.48
N LEU A 94 5.04 3.36 1.17
CA LEU A 94 4.33 3.86 2.34
C LEU A 94 4.34 2.79 3.44
N ALA A 95 4.39 3.22 4.70
CA ALA A 95 4.11 2.35 5.84
C ALA A 95 3.01 2.97 6.70
N VAL A 96 1.98 2.17 6.98
CA VAL A 96 0.95 2.50 7.97
C VAL A 96 1.47 2.10 9.34
N THR A 97 1.44 3.01 10.30
CA THR A 97 2.02 2.81 11.65
C THR A 97 0.96 2.55 12.72
N ASP A 98 -0.32 2.63 12.36
CA ASP A 98 -1.46 2.34 13.23
C ASP A 98 -2.13 1.02 12.84
N GLN A 99 -2.41 0.19 13.84
CA GLN A 99 -2.96 -1.16 13.63
C GLN A 99 -4.39 -1.11 13.07
N GLY A 100 -5.24 -0.20 13.57
CA GLY A 100 -6.63 -0.10 13.12
C GLY A 100 -6.72 0.38 11.66
N PHE A 101 -5.87 1.34 11.27
CA PHE A 101 -5.75 1.72 9.87
C PHE A 101 -5.19 0.59 9.01
N ALA A 102 -4.18 -0.14 9.48
CA ALA A 102 -3.61 -1.27 8.74
C ALA A 102 -4.67 -2.34 8.44
N GLU A 103 -5.43 -2.79 9.44
CA GLU A 103 -6.50 -3.77 9.26
C GLU A 103 -7.62 -3.27 8.33
N MET A 104 -8.03 -2.02 8.51
CA MET A 104 -9.06 -1.40 7.69
C MET A 104 -8.65 -1.34 6.21
N ILE A 105 -7.39 -1.00 5.93
CA ILE A 105 -6.85 -0.90 4.57
C ILE A 105 -6.64 -2.31 3.98
N SER A 106 -6.01 -3.23 4.72
CA SER A 106 -5.79 -4.62 4.29
C SER A 106 -7.10 -5.29 3.88
N LYS A 107 -8.16 -5.14 4.68
CA LYS A 107 -9.48 -5.71 4.35
C LYS A 107 -10.04 -5.21 3.01
N LYS A 108 -9.78 -3.94 2.65
CA LYS A 108 -10.21 -3.39 1.35
C LYS A 108 -9.38 -3.89 0.18
N LEU A 109 -8.12 -4.27 0.44
CA LEU A 109 -7.22 -4.85 -0.55
C LEU A 109 -7.51 -6.36 -0.74
N GLU A 110 -7.85 -7.09 0.32
CA GLU A 110 -8.23 -8.52 0.27
C GLU A 110 -9.59 -8.76 -0.41
N THR A 111 -10.54 -7.83 -0.29
CA THR A 111 -11.85 -7.93 -0.97
C THR A 111 -11.71 -7.87 -2.52
N MET A 112 -10.49 -7.71 -3.05
CA MET A 112 -10.19 -7.68 -4.49
C MET A 112 -9.64 -9.00 -5.07
N SER A 113 -9.48 -10.06 -4.28
CA SER A 113 -9.24 -11.42 -4.80
C SER A 113 -10.45 -12.30 -4.55
N GLU A 114 -11.08 -12.81 -5.61
CA GLU A 114 -11.73 -14.11 -5.47
C GLU A 114 -10.66 -15.07 -4.94
N VAL A 115 -11.00 -15.73 -3.84
CA VAL A 115 -10.19 -16.75 -3.18
C VAL A 115 -9.87 -17.86 -4.17
N GLU A 116 -8.64 -17.92 -4.66
CA GLU A 116 -8.07 -19.22 -5.01
C GLU A 116 -7.65 -19.89 -3.71
N TYR A 117 -8.49 -20.82 -3.24
CA TYR A 117 -8.05 -21.87 -2.35
C TYR A 117 -7.02 -22.70 -3.12
N ILE A 118 -5.84 -22.86 -2.55
CA ILE A 118 -4.90 -23.90 -2.97
C ILE A 118 -4.88 -24.91 -1.83
N GLU A 119 -5.24 -26.16 -2.15
CA GLU A 119 -5.08 -27.34 -1.29
C GLU A 119 -3.62 -27.56 -0.86
#